data_AF-A0A1L7AFT5-F1
#
_entry.id   AF-A0A1L7AFT5-F1
#
_cell.length_a   1.000
_cell.length_b   1.000
_cell.length_c   1.000
_cell.angle_alpha   90.00
_cell.angle_beta   90.00
_cell.angle_gamma   90.00
#
_symmetry.space_group_name_H-M   'P 1'
#
loop_
_entity.id
_entity.type
_entity.pdbx_description
1 polymer ?
#
loop_
_entity_poly.entity_id
_entity_poly.type
_entity_poly.pdbx_seq_one_letter_code
_entity_poly.pdbx_strand_id
1 'polypeptide(L)'
;MTWADGAILLILAVSAALAYSRGLVREVLGVGAWAGALVLAFVMLPGMRAALGDAVSPAWLADVVAAGSVFVIALIILKLLIAWVARAVQSSVLGGVDRALGTVFGIARGAFLVVLAYIVAGQLQPVTERWPEALRDARALPFVAQGAKWLVGQLPPEYRLRVPDAPARPLPPMEDLLRPPARNRT
;
A
#
# COMPACT_ATOMS: atom_id res chain seq x y z
N MET A 1 7.77 6.15 -22.37
CA MET A 1 7.03 5.94 -21.11
C MET A 1 5.74 5.30 -21.52
N THR A 2 5.39 4.18 -20.90
CA THR A 2 4.18 3.42 -21.23
C THR A 2 2.99 3.97 -20.44
N TRP A 3 1.76 3.56 -20.77
CA TRP A 3 0.60 3.92 -19.94
C TRP A 3 0.72 3.39 -18.50
N ALA A 4 1.44 2.29 -18.29
CA ALA A 4 1.71 1.75 -16.98
C ALA A 4 2.63 2.66 -16.15
N ASP A 5 3.66 3.26 -16.78
CA ASP A 5 4.47 4.30 -16.12
C ASP A 5 3.58 5.49 -15.69
N GLY A 6 2.67 5.92 -16.57
CA GLY A 6 1.72 7.00 -16.28
C GLY A 6 0.77 6.66 -15.11
N ALA A 7 0.25 5.43 -15.07
CA ALA A 7 -0.61 4.96 -13.98
C ALA A 7 0.12 4.92 -12.63
N ILE A 8 1.37 4.43 -12.61
CA ILE A 8 2.20 4.40 -11.40
C ILE A 8 2.45 5.83 -10.90
N LEU A 9 2.85 6.73 -11.80
CA LEU A 9 3.05 8.14 -11.46
C LEU A 9 1.77 8.80 -10.95
N LEU A 10 0.61 8.49 -11.55
CA LEU A 10 -0.68 8.98 -11.10
C LEU A 10 -1.00 8.51 -9.68
N ILE A 11 -0.80 7.22 -9.37
CA ILE A 11 -1.01 6.67 -8.03
C ILE A 11 -0.13 7.37 -7.01
N LEU A 12 1.17 7.55 -7.33
CA LEU A 12 2.12 8.26 -6.47
C LEU A 12 1.70 9.71 -6.26
N ALA A 13 1.38 10.44 -7.33
CA ALA A 13 0.99 11.84 -7.28
C ALA A 13 -0.31 12.07 -6.50
N VAL A 14 -1.33 11.26 -6.75
CA VAL A 14 -2.60 11.32 -6.02
C VAL A 14 -2.38 10.98 -4.55
N SER A 15 -1.62 9.92 -4.25
CA SER A 15 -1.34 9.56 -2.86
C SER A 15 -0.55 10.66 -2.12
N ALA A 16 0.44 11.27 -2.79
CA ALA A 16 1.21 12.40 -2.27
C ALA A 16 0.34 13.64 -2.04
N ALA A 17 -0.48 14.03 -3.02
CA ALA A 17 -1.37 15.19 -2.91
C ALA A 17 -2.42 15.01 -1.80
N LEU A 18 -3.03 13.83 -1.72
CA LEU A 18 -3.97 13.52 -0.65
C LEU A 18 -3.30 13.52 0.72
N ALA A 19 -2.06 13.05 0.84
CA ALA A 19 -1.34 13.05 2.10
C ALA A 19 -0.80 14.46 2.47
N TYR A 20 -0.44 15.29 1.50
CA TYR A 20 -0.12 16.70 1.71
C TYR A 20 -1.31 17.44 2.33
N SER A 21 -2.53 17.22 1.80
CA SER A 21 -3.74 17.85 2.35
C SER A 21 -4.08 17.37 3.77
N ARG A 22 -3.72 16.13 4.11
CA ARG A 22 -4.06 15.48 5.38
C ARG A 22 -2.99 15.63 6.46
N GLY A 23 -1.73 15.80 6.09
CA GLY A 23 -0.58 15.83 7.00
C GLY A 23 -0.15 14.45 7.51
N LEU A 24 1.10 14.33 7.95
CA LEU A 24 1.68 13.10 8.48
C LEU A 24 0.89 12.60 9.71
N VAL A 25 0.58 13.49 10.64
CA VAL A 25 -0.06 13.14 11.92
C VAL A 25 -1.37 12.42 11.68
N ARG A 26 -2.19 12.93 10.75
CA ARG A 26 -3.47 12.29 10.40
C ARG A 26 -3.27 10.91 9.76
N GLU A 27 -2.26 10.76 8.90
CA GLU A 27 -1.98 9.50 8.23
C GLU A 27 -1.49 8.43 9.22
N VAL A 28 -0.47 8.75 10.04
CA VAL A 28 0.13 7.81 11.01
C VAL A 28 -0.86 7.43 12.09
N LEU A 29 -1.51 8.40 12.72
CA LEU A 29 -2.54 8.10 13.72
C LEU A 29 -3.72 7.38 13.07
N GLY A 30 -4.03 7.67 11.80
CA GLY A 30 -5.08 6.99 11.05
C GLY A 30 -4.81 5.50 10.89
N VAL A 31 -3.57 5.10 10.60
CA VAL A 31 -3.14 3.69 10.56
C VAL A 31 -3.19 3.07 11.96
N GLY A 32 -2.69 3.80 12.96
CA GLY A 32 -2.78 3.39 14.37
C GLY A 32 -4.21 3.17 14.85
N ALA A 33 -5.17 3.98 14.38
CA ALA A 33 -6.58 3.83 14.74
C ALA A 33 -7.21 2.55 14.19
N TRP A 34 -6.85 2.12 12.98
CA TRP A 34 -7.30 0.84 12.45
C TRP A 34 -6.75 -0.31 13.29
N ALA A 35 -5.46 -0.30 13.61
CA ALA A 35 -4.84 -1.31 14.46
C ALA A 35 -5.44 -1.32 15.89
N GLY A 36 -5.57 -0.14 16.50
CA GLY A 36 -6.15 0.02 17.84
C GLY A 36 -7.61 -0.41 17.91
N ALA A 37 -8.42 -0.07 16.90
CA ALA A 37 -9.81 -0.51 16.83
C ALA A 37 -9.93 -2.02 16.67
N LEU A 38 -9.06 -2.66 15.87
CA LEU A 38 -9.01 -4.13 15.76
C LEU A 38 -8.64 -4.78 17.10
N VAL A 39 -7.60 -4.28 17.77
CA VAL A 39 -7.20 -4.78 19.10
C VAL A 39 -8.35 -4.65 20.10
N LEU A 40 -9.01 -3.48 20.15
CA LEU A 40 -10.17 -3.27 21.02
C LEU A 40 -11.32 -4.23 20.70
N ALA A 41 -11.60 -4.45 19.41
CA ALA A 41 -12.63 -5.39 18.99
C ALA A 41 -12.35 -6.82 19.47
N PHE A 42 -11.09 -7.28 19.41
CA PHE A 42 -10.70 -8.59 19.93
C PHE A 42 -10.78 -8.67 21.46
N VAL A 43 -10.27 -7.66 22.17
CA VAL A 43 -10.25 -7.65 23.64
C VAL A 43 -11.67 -7.56 24.22
N MET A 44 -12.55 -6.78 23.62
CA MET A 44 -13.93 -6.58 24.12
C MET A 44 -14.92 -7.62 23.59
N LEU A 45 -14.51 -8.52 22.69
CA LEU A 45 -15.38 -9.53 22.10
C LEU A 45 -16.14 -10.37 23.15
N PRO A 46 -15.52 -10.93 24.20
CA PRO A 46 -16.24 -11.75 25.17
C PRO A 46 -17.34 -10.96 25.90
N GLY A 47 -17.05 -9.71 26.26
CA GLY A 47 -18.00 -8.83 26.94
C GLY A 47 -19.18 -8.45 26.03
N MET A 48 -18.90 -8.10 24.78
CA MET A 48 -19.94 -7.76 23.81
C MET A 48 -20.77 -8.99 23.42
N ARG A 49 -20.16 -10.17 23.32
CA ARG A 49 -20.86 -11.43 23.08
C ARG A 49 -21.82 -11.77 24.22
N ALA A 50 -21.40 -11.58 25.47
CA ALA A 50 -22.28 -11.76 26.62
C ALA A 50 -23.46 -10.76 26.61
N ALA A 51 -23.22 -9.52 26.18
CA ALA A 51 -24.25 -8.49 26.08
C ALA A 51 -25.29 -8.78 24.97
N LEU A 52 -24.88 -9.39 23.86
CA LEU A 52 -25.79 -9.80 22.78
C LEU A 52 -26.64 -11.02 23.17
N GLY A 53 -26.14 -11.88 24.07
CA GLY A 53 -26.84 -13.10 24.48
C GLY A 53 -27.24 -13.97 23.29
N ASP A 54 -28.46 -14.50 23.33
CA ASP A 54 -29.03 -15.33 22.26
C ASP A 54 -29.79 -14.51 21.19
N ALA A 55 -29.69 -13.17 21.21
CA ALA A 55 -30.41 -12.32 20.28
C ALA A 55 -29.92 -12.47 18.82
N VAL A 56 -28.70 -12.97 18.62
CA VAL A 56 -28.10 -13.19 17.30
C VAL A 56 -27.71 -14.66 17.15
N SER A 57 -28.30 -15.31 16.16
CA SER A 57 -27.97 -16.68 15.75
C SER A 57 -27.63 -16.69 14.26
N PRO A 58 -26.68 -17.52 13.80
CA PRO A 58 -25.87 -18.49 14.55
C PRO A 58 -24.69 -17.86 15.33
N ALA A 59 -24.04 -18.65 16.19
CA ALA A 59 -22.96 -18.21 17.08
C ALA A 59 -21.81 -17.45 16.40
N TRP A 60 -21.43 -17.83 15.18
CA TRP A 60 -20.38 -17.13 14.43
C TRP A 60 -20.83 -15.74 13.97
N LEU A 61 -22.12 -15.56 13.69
CA LEU A 61 -22.69 -14.26 13.33
C LEU A 61 -22.71 -13.34 14.56
N ALA A 62 -23.01 -13.88 15.74
CA ALA A 62 -22.92 -13.12 16.99
C ALA A 62 -21.51 -12.59 17.25
N ASP A 63 -20.46 -13.39 16.99
CA ASP A 63 -19.06 -12.93 17.09
C ASP A 63 -18.76 -11.79 16.12
N VAL A 64 -19.17 -11.94 14.87
CA VAL A 64 -18.96 -10.92 13.84
C VAL A 64 -19.69 -9.62 14.19
N VAL A 65 -20.93 -9.70 14.65
CA VAL A 65 -21.71 -8.52 15.07
C VAL A 65 -21.09 -7.88 16.31
N ALA A 66 -20.65 -8.67 17.29
CA ALA A 66 -20.00 -8.19 18.50
C ALA A 66 -18.70 -7.44 18.19
N ALA A 67 -17.75 -8.12 17.53
CA ALA A 67 -16.46 -7.54 17.17
C ALA A 67 -16.63 -6.37 16.20
N GLY A 68 -17.51 -6.51 15.20
CA GLY A 68 -17.79 -5.46 14.22
C GLY A 68 -18.36 -4.20 14.85
N SER A 69 -19.29 -4.33 15.82
CA SER A 69 -19.85 -3.18 16.52
C SER A 69 -18.80 -2.44 17.34
N VAL A 70 -18.00 -3.18 18.13
CA VAL A 70 -16.90 -2.57 18.90
C VAL A 70 -15.89 -1.91 17.96
N PHE A 71 -15.50 -2.59 16.89
CA PHE A 71 -14.56 -2.09 15.90
C PHE A 71 -15.03 -0.76 15.31
N VAL A 72 -16.26 -0.69 14.82
CA VAL A 72 -16.82 0.52 14.20
C VAL A 72 -16.93 1.66 15.21
N ILE A 73 -17.44 1.41 16.41
CA ILE A 73 -17.56 2.43 17.46
C ILE A 73 -16.19 2.98 17.85
N ALA A 74 -15.24 2.09 18.15
CA ALA A 74 -13.87 2.47 18.50
C ALA A 74 -13.20 3.26 17.37
N LEU A 75 -13.35 2.81 16.12
CA LEU A 75 -12.78 3.48 14.96
C LEU A 75 -13.37 4.89 14.79
N ILE A 76 -14.68 5.07 14.95
CA ILE A 76 -15.34 6.38 14.88
C ILE A 76 -14.75 7.32 15.95
N ILE A 77 -14.69 6.86 17.21
CA ILE A 77 -14.15 7.67 18.33
C ILE A 77 -12.70 8.07 18.03
N LEU A 78 -11.84 7.11 17.66
CA LEU A 78 -10.44 7.36 17.35
C LEU A 78 -10.30 8.34 16.17
N LYS A 79 -11.08 8.17 15.10
CA LYS A 79 -11.06 9.09 13.94
C LYS A 79 -11.44 10.52 14.32
N LEU A 80 -12.42 10.70 15.20
CA LEU A 80 -12.82 12.02 15.68
C LEU A 80 -11.71 12.68 16.50
N LEU A 81 -11.08 11.95 17.42
CA LEU A 81 -9.95 12.42 18.21
C LEU A 81 -8.76 12.79 17.33
N ILE A 82 -8.42 11.95 16.36
CA ILE A 82 -7.34 12.20 15.40
C ILE A 82 -7.65 13.44 14.56
N ALA A 83 -8.90 13.62 14.14
CA ALA A 83 -9.29 14.78 13.36
C ALA A 83 -9.06 16.08 14.17
N TRP A 84 -9.32 16.05 15.47
CA TRP A 84 -9.01 17.14 16.39
C TRP A 84 -7.51 17.39 16.52
N VAL A 85 -6.73 16.36 16.85
CA VAL A 85 -5.27 16.47 17.01
C VAL A 85 -4.59 16.95 15.74
N ALA A 86 -4.94 16.37 14.59
CA ALA A 86 -4.36 16.76 13.30
C ALA A 86 -4.67 18.23 12.96
N ARG A 87 -5.88 18.72 13.26
CA ARG A 87 -6.20 20.14 13.06
C ARG A 87 -5.34 21.04 13.93
N ALA A 88 -5.15 20.70 15.21
CA ALA A 88 -4.31 21.46 16.12
C ALA A 88 -2.85 21.55 15.63
N VAL A 89 -2.30 20.43 15.15
CA VAL A 89 -0.94 20.40 14.58
C VAL A 89 -0.86 21.26 13.32
N GLN A 90 -1.82 21.15 12.40
CA GLN A 90 -1.80 21.91 11.15
C GLN A 90 -2.00 23.41 11.33
N SER A 91 -2.72 23.84 12.37
CA SER A 91 -2.87 25.26 12.71
C SER A 91 -1.65 25.84 13.43
N SER A 92 -0.69 25.01 13.84
CA SER A 92 0.52 25.43 14.53
C SER A 92 1.66 25.75 13.56
N VAL A 93 2.79 26.24 14.10
CA VAL A 93 4.05 26.45 13.36
C VAL A 93 4.55 25.16 12.69
N LEU A 94 4.18 23.99 13.22
CA LEU A 94 4.57 22.69 12.68
C LEU A 94 3.75 22.27 11.45
N GLY A 95 2.69 23.00 11.09
CA GLY A 95 1.79 22.61 10.00
C GLY A 95 2.49 22.44 8.64
N GLY A 96 3.48 23.28 8.34
CA GLY A 96 4.29 23.13 7.13
C GLY A 96 5.10 21.82 7.10
N VAL A 97 5.73 21.48 8.23
CA VAL A 97 6.52 20.24 8.39
C VAL A 97 5.61 19.02 8.33
N ASP A 98 4.45 19.06 8.99
CA ASP A 98 3.45 17.98 8.99
C ASP A 98 2.98 17.65 7.56
N ARG A 99 2.74 18.67 6.72
CA ARG A 99 2.35 18.47 5.31
C ARG A 99 3.49 17.94 4.44
N ALA A 100 4.72 18.44 4.66
CA ALA A 100 5.90 17.96 3.93
C ALA A 100 6.18 16.48 4.22
N LEU A 101 6.22 16.11 5.50
CA LEU A 101 6.37 14.70 5.90
C LEU A 101 5.17 13.85 5.47
N GLY A 102 3.96 14.42 5.51
CA GLY A 102 2.76 13.78 4.99
C GLY A 102 2.91 13.43 3.50
N THR A 103 3.50 14.32 2.70
CA THR A 103 3.77 14.08 1.28
C THR A 103 4.73 12.90 1.09
N VAL A 104 5.84 12.87 1.83
CA VAL A 104 6.81 11.76 1.78
C VAL A 104 6.14 10.45 2.17
N PHE A 105 5.35 10.44 3.24
CA PHE A 105 4.55 9.28 3.63
C PHE A 105 3.55 8.87 2.55
N GLY A 106 2.89 9.84 1.90
CA GLY A 106 1.98 9.61 0.79
C GLY A 106 2.65 8.96 -0.41
N ILE A 107 3.86 9.39 -0.77
CA ILE A 107 4.67 8.75 -1.83
C ILE A 107 5.01 7.31 -1.43
N ALA A 108 5.50 7.10 -0.20
CA ALA A 108 5.82 5.77 0.29
C ALA A 108 4.60 4.83 0.28
N ARG A 109 3.43 5.32 0.72
CA ARG A 109 2.15 4.58 0.63
C ARG A 109 1.77 4.28 -0.81
N GLY A 110 1.90 5.26 -1.70
CA GLY A 110 1.59 5.05 -3.13
C GLY A 110 2.49 3.98 -3.73
N ALA A 111 3.79 4.00 -3.43
CA ALA A 111 4.74 2.97 -3.85
C ALA A 111 4.37 1.60 -3.28
N PHE A 112 4.00 1.53 -1.99
CA PHE A 112 3.52 0.31 -1.36
C PHE A 112 2.27 -0.26 -2.07
N LEU A 113 1.30 0.59 -2.42
CA LEU A 113 0.10 0.16 -3.17
C LEU A 113 0.44 -0.39 -4.56
N VAL A 114 1.39 0.24 -5.27
CA VAL A 114 1.85 -0.24 -6.58
C VAL A 114 2.56 -1.59 -6.45
N VAL A 115 3.41 -1.77 -5.43
CA VAL A 115 4.06 -3.05 -5.11
C VAL A 115 3.03 -4.12 -4.81
N LEU A 116 2.03 -3.81 -3.98
CA LEU A 116 0.96 -4.75 -3.65
C LEU A 116 0.15 -5.15 -4.91
N ALA A 117 -0.16 -4.19 -5.77
CA ALA A 117 -0.83 -4.45 -7.05
C ALA A 117 0.00 -5.36 -7.96
N TYR A 118 1.33 -5.17 -8.01
CA TYR A 118 2.24 -6.06 -8.75
C TYR A 118 2.21 -7.49 -8.21
N ILE A 119 2.25 -7.67 -6.89
CA ILE A 119 2.18 -8.99 -6.25
C ILE A 119 0.86 -9.69 -6.60
N VAL A 120 -0.26 -8.97 -6.47
CA VAL A 120 -1.60 -9.48 -6.82
C VAL A 120 -1.68 -9.84 -8.31
N ALA A 121 -1.20 -8.96 -9.20
CA ALA A 121 -1.15 -9.25 -10.64
C ALA A 121 -0.34 -10.51 -10.94
N GLY A 122 0.78 -10.71 -10.24
CA GLY A 122 1.58 -11.93 -10.31
C GLY A 122 0.89 -13.19 -9.81
N GLN A 123 0.01 -13.08 -8.81
CA GLN A 123 -0.79 -14.22 -8.36
C GLN A 123 -1.87 -14.58 -9.38
N LEU A 124 -2.47 -13.58 -10.03
CA LEU A 124 -3.53 -13.77 -11.01
C LEU A 124 -3.00 -14.25 -12.38
N GLN A 125 -1.83 -13.76 -12.79
CA GLN A 125 -1.17 -14.16 -14.04
C GLN A 125 0.32 -14.43 -13.80
N PRO A 126 0.71 -15.68 -13.51
CA PRO A 126 2.09 -16.04 -13.22
C PRO A 126 3.04 -15.95 -14.42
N VAL A 127 2.51 -15.94 -15.64
CA VAL A 127 3.29 -15.90 -16.89
C VAL A 127 3.43 -14.45 -17.34
N THR A 128 4.58 -13.84 -17.02
CA THR A 128 4.85 -12.42 -17.26
C THR A 128 4.83 -12.07 -18.76
N GLU A 129 5.13 -13.00 -19.66
CA GLU A 129 5.09 -12.82 -21.12
C GLU A 129 3.69 -12.51 -21.64
N ARG A 130 2.65 -12.97 -20.92
CA ARG A 130 1.24 -12.70 -21.25
C ARG A 130 0.76 -11.35 -20.75
N TRP A 131 1.59 -10.62 -20.01
CA TRP A 131 1.23 -9.29 -19.54
C TRP A 131 1.17 -8.30 -20.71
N PRO A 132 0.33 -7.25 -20.62
CA PRO A 132 0.31 -6.20 -21.62
C PRO A 132 1.71 -5.65 -21.89
N GLU A 133 2.07 -5.43 -23.15
CA GLU A 133 3.40 -4.93 -23.55
C GLU A 133 3.79 -3.65 -22.80
N ALA A 134 2.84 -2.74 -22.67
CA ALA A 134 3.03 -1.51 -21.91
C ALA A 134 3.40 -1.73 -20.44
N LEU A 135 2.95 -2.83 -19.81
CA LEU A 135 3.38 -3.17 -18.46
C LEU A 135 4.80 -3.72 -18.48
N ARG A 136 5.10 -4.64 -19.41
CA ARG A 136 6.44 -5.26 -19.57
C ARG A 136 7.54 -4.23 -19.87
N ASP A 137 7.24 -3.23 -20.68
CA ASP A 137 8.19 -2.19 -21.08
C ASP A 137 8.25 -0.99 -20.11
N ALA A 138 7.44 -1.00 -19.05
CA ALA A 138 7.39 0.09 -18.09
C ALA A 138 8.75 0.27 -17.39
N ARG A 139 9.25 1.50 -17.37
CA ARG A 139 10.53 1.86 -16.74
C ARG A 139 10.49 1.71 -15.23
N ALA A 140 9.31 1.90 -14.63
CA ALA A 140 9.11 1.74 -13.20
C ALA A 140 9.10 0.25 -12.76
N LEU A 141 8.86 -0.68 -13.67
CA LEU A 141 8.60 -2.09 -13.33
C LEU A 141 9.75 -2.78 -12.56
N PRO A 142 11.04 -2.61 -12.91
CA PRO A 142 12.13 -3.23 -12.16
C PRO A 142 12.19 -2.77 -10.70
N PHE A 143 11.90 -1.49 -10.43
CA PHE A 143 11.86 -0.95 -9.07
C PHE A 143 10.66 -1.51 -8.29
N VAL A 144 9.51 -1.65 -8.94
CA VAL A 144 8.31 -2.26 -8.34
C VAL A 144 8.56 -3.74 -8.02
N ALA A 145 9.16 -4.50 -8.95
CA ALA A 145 9.50 -5.90 -8.74
C ALA A 145 10.54 -6.08 -7.62
N GLN A 146 11.53 -5.20 -7.54
CA GLN A 146 12.49 -5.19 -6.42
C GLN A 146 11.79 -4.92 -5.09
N GLY A 147 10.89 -3.93 -5.05
CA GLY A 147 10.08 -3.63 -3.88
C GLY A 147 9.20 -4.81 -3.45
N ALA A 148 8.62 -5.52 -4.42
CA ALA A 148 7.83 -6.73 -4.18
C ALA A 148 8.68 -7.86 -3.58
N LYS A 149 9.86 -8.13 -4.14
CA LYS A 149 10.81 -9.12 -3.60
C LYS A 149 11.24 -8.77 -2.18
N TRP A 150 11.55 -7.50 -1.92
CA TRP A 150 11.89 -7.01 -0.58
C TRP A 150 10.73 -7.20 0.41
N LEU A 151 9.51 -6.82 0.02
CA LEU A 151 8.32 -6.91 0.87
C LEU A 151 7.97 -8.35 1.21
N VAL A 152 7.97 -9.24 0.22
CA VAL A 152 7.73 -10.68 0.42
C VAL A 152 8.85 -11.30 1.26
N GLY A 153 10.09 -10.83 1.13
CA GLY A 153 11.22 -11.28 1.94
C GLY A 153 11.05 -11.03 3.44
N GLN A 154 10.24 -10.04 3.85
CA GLN A 154 9.93 -9.77 5.25
C GLN A 154 8.89 -10.74 5.84
N LEU A 155 8.19 -11.50 5.00
CA LEU A 155 7.18 -12.45 5.46
C LEU A 155 7.82 -13.76 5.96
N PRO A 156 7.21 -14.40 6.98
CA PRO A 156 7.59 -15.76 7.39
C PRO A 156 7.57 -16.72 6.19
N PRO A 157 8.45 -17.74 6.15
CA PRO A 157 8.61 -18.62 4.99
C PRO A 157 7.30 -19.23 4.48
N GLU A 158 6.38 -19.56 5.40
CA GLU A 158 5.07 -20.15 5.12
C GLU A 158 4.09 -19.21 4.38
N TYR A 159 4.27 -17.89 4.45
CA TYR A 159 3.40 -16.89 3.80
C TYR A 159 4.08 -16.18 2.61
N ARG A 160 5.26 -16.63 2.17
CA ARG A 160 5.97 -15.99 1.06
C ARG A 160 5.24 -16.24 -0.26
N LEU A 161 4.61 -15.18 -0.76
CA LEU A 161 3.95 -15.19 -2.06
C LEU A 161 4.98 -15.29 -3.19
N ARG A 162 4.65 -16.00 -4.26
CA ARG A 162 5.50 -16.03 -5.46
C ARG A 162 5.52 -14.64 -6.10
N VAL A 163 6.69 -14.02 -6.22
CA VAL A 163 6.85 -12.76 -6.96
C VAL A 163 7.35 -13.09 -8.37
N PRO A 164 6.63 -12.73 -9.45
CA PRO A 164 7.14 -12.90 -10.80
C PRO A 164 8.42 -12.07 -10.99
N ASP A 165 9.38 -12.64 -11.70
CA ASP A 165 10.54 -11.86 -12.14
C ASP A 165 10.10 -10.75 -13.08
N ALA A 166 10.76 -9.60 -12.96
CA ALA A 166 10.58 -8.54 -13.92
C ALA A 166 10.94 -9.07 -15.31
N PRO A 167 10.11 -8.82 -16.34
CA PRO A 167 10.42 -9.22 -17.70
C PRO A 167 11.76 -8.59 -18.09
N ALA A 168 12.71 -9.43 -18.48
CA ALA A 168 14.00 -8.96 -18.97
C ALA A 168 13.75 -8.09 -20.20
N ARG A 169 14.34 -6.89 -20.24
CA ARG A 169 14.43 -6.16 -21.51
C ARG A 169 15.12 -7.07 -22.53
N PRO A 170 14.60 -7.19 -23.76
CA PRO A 170 15.33 -7.86 -24.82
C PRO A 170 16.73 -7.27 -24.89
N LEU A 171 17.75 -8.12 -24.72
CA LEU A 171 19.12 -7.69 -24.94
C LEU A 171 19.25 -7.30 -26.42
N PRO A 172 20.01 -6.24 -26.75
CA PRO A 172 20.40 -6.00 -28.13
C PRO A 172 20.95 -7.30 -28.73
N PRO A 173 20.65 -7.62 -29.99
CA PRO A 173 21.20 -8.80 -30.65
C PRO A 173 22.71 -8.88 -30.42
N MET A 174 23.25 -10.09 -30.30
CA MET A 174 24.68 -10.27 -30.04
C MET A 174 25.53 -9.57 -31.12
N GLU A 175 24.99 -9.46 -32.34
CA GLU A 175 25.60 -8.68 -33.42
C GLU A 175 25.80 -7.20 -33.08
N ASP A 176 24.85 -6.58 -32.36
CA ASP A 176 24.93 -5.17 -31.98
C ASP A 176 25.87 -4.93 -30.79
N LEU A 177 26.05 -5.92 -29.92
CA LEU A 177 27.01 -5.89 -28.81
C LEU A 177 28.45 -6.14 -29.26
N LEU A 178 28.62 -6.92 -30.33
CA LEU A 178 29.90 -7.22 -30.94
C LEU A 178 30.32 -6.14 -31.96
N ARG A 179 29.42 -5.23 -32.35
CA ARG A 179 29.79 -4.07 -33.14
C ARG A 179 30.77 -3.22 -32.32
N PRO A 180 32.04 -3.07 -32.76
CA PRO A 180 32.96 -2.17 -32.08
C PRO A 180 32.32 -0.79 -32.02
N PRO A 181 32.44 -0.07 -30.89
CA PRO A 181 31.84 1.24 -30.72
C PRO A 181 32.25 2.09 -31.91
N ALA A 182 31.27 2.57 -32.68
CA ALA A 182 31.51 3.41 -33.83
C ALA A 182 32.35 4.59 -33.35
N ARG A 183 33.65 4.57 -33.66
CA ARG A 183 34.58 5.63 -33.34
C ARG A 183 34.05 6.86 -34.07
N ASN A 184 33.37 7.76 -33.36
CA ASN A 184 32.97 9.02 -33.96
C ASN A 184 34.28 9.69 -34.41
N ARG A 185 34.43 9.83 -35.71
CA ARG A 185 35.34 10.84 -36.24
C ARG A 185 34.50 12.10 -36.26
N THR A 186 35.03 13.14 -35.61
CA THR A 186 34.59 14.53 -35.53
C THR A 186 33.47 14.84 -34.55
#